data_AF-A0A661YDV3-F1
#
_entry.id   AF-A0A661YDV3-F1
#
_cell.length_a   1.000
_cell.length_b   1.000
_cell.length_c   1.000
_cell.angle_alpha   90.00
_cell.angle_beta   90.00
_cell.angle_gamma   90.00
#
_symmetry.space_group_name_H-M   'P 1'
#
loop_
_entity.id
_entity.type
_entity.pdbx_description
1 polymer ?
#
loop_
_entity_poly.entity_id
_entity_poly.type
_entity_poly.pdbx_seq_one_letter_code
_entity_poly.pdbx_strand_id
1 'polypeptide(L)'
;FQKIIDGLWLVEDICNVYIVQCNQRAVAIDFGSGNWFDDLAQIGVEHLDHVFLTHHHADQCSGLQDRESWPFTIHAPACEEDFLDHSTMRQTGSFSRFDRGCPKSYSVLKDGLGNVVYDIRSHLDFLWLKKRIRFLATPGHGPNACSIIIDIGEKQIVFCGDAAYEGGTLWQPFHLEWDHYSTIGTIAAWQGIKRLAAMQIDLLCPSHGSIIDSQPNAKLNLLAERLMKLHDVKQVNYTEEKDLYLDSELLSFGGAKLFEHLYQFGQNGYLLLSSSGQALIVDPFGPDMEIMERLLGSLGGVKPTAVVVTHYHSDHCDGIEYLRQHYGAKAYLHPQVARPLANVDQSYIPWLPKVSISADELWPNEGMWQWNEYNFQIDHCPGQTWWHCCFMILIDGRKVFFSGDNFTPLSRYGGGCVPCSFNNGRLEDGYLKSAELVLKYKPDVIASGHWVYYHFTESRFRKIIQWAHHASDVIRQLCPTGDIEKDYYNMGVEPGAITKESIVRKPKGVTYLWAK
;
A
#
# COMPACT_ATOMS: atom_id res chain seq x y z
N PHE A 1 -26.68 -5.85 -21.81
CA PHE A 1 -27.58 -6.34 -20.75
C PHE A 1 -27.73 -7.84 -20.83
N GLN A 2 -27.36 -8.55 -19.77
CA GLN A 2 -27.58 -9.99 -19.60
C GLN A 2 -28.66 -10.20 -18.54
N LYS A 3 -29.72 -10.95 -18.86
CA LYS A 3 -30.76 -11.29 -17.89
C LYS A 3 -30.25 -12.39 -16.96
N ILE A 4 -30.29 -12.15 -15.64
CA ILE A 4 -29.87 -13.14 -14.63
C ILE A 4 -31.09 -13.93 -14.15
N ILE A 5 -32.12 -13.21 -13.69
CA ILE A 5 -33.45 -13.71 -13.34
C ILE A 5 -34.49 -12.65 -13.71
N ASP A 6 -35.78 -12.98 -13.63
CA ASP A 6 -36.84 -11.99 -13.86
C ASP A 6 -36.70 -10.80 -12.90
N GLY A 7 -36.52 -9.60 -13.48
CA GLY A 7 -36.33 -8.36 -12.73
C GLY A 7 -34.88 -8.07 -12.29
N LEU A 8 -33.89 -8.86 -12.74
CA LEU A 8 -32.48 -8.60 -12.49
C LEU A 8 -31.64 -8.75 -13.77
N TRP A 9 -30.90 -7.71 -14.09
CA TRP A 9 -29.99 -7.66 -15.24
C TRP A 9 -28.56 -7.33 -14.79
N LEU A 10 -27.59 -7.91 -15.48
CA LEU A 10 -26.18 -7.56 -15.41
C LEU A 10 -25.80 -6.71 -16.63
N VAL A 11 -25.01 -5.69 -16.40
CA VAL A 11 -24.29 -4.93 -17.42
C VAL A 11 -22.80 -5.10 -17.15
N GLU A 12 -22.10 -5.71 -18.10
CA GLU A 12 -20.65 -5.73 -18.11
C GLU A 12 -20.14 -4.37 -18.60
N ASP A 13 -19.59 -3.58 -17.69
CA ASP A 13 -18.96 -2.28 -17.95
C ASP A 13 -17.50 -2.36 -17.43
N ILE A 14 -16.87 -1.23 -17.09
CA ILE A 14 -15.57 -1.19 -16.39
C ILE A 14 -15.64 -1.92 -15.04
N CYS A 15 -16.84 -2.00 -14.44
CA CYS A 15 -17.25 -2.93 -13.41
C CYS A 15 -18.63 -3.51 -13.78
N ASN A 16 -19.04 -4.57 -13.11
CA ASN A 16 -20.39 -5.10 -13.19
C ASN A 16 -21.38 -4.11 -12.59
N VAL A 17 -22.37 -3.70 -13.37
CA VAL A 17 -23.50 -2.91 -12.90
C VAL A 17 -24.75 -3.78 -12.90
N TYR A 18 -25.47 -3.79 -11.78
CA TYR A 18 -26.67 -4.60 -11.63
C TYR A 18 -27.92 -3.73 -11.67
N ILE A 19 -28.84 -4.05 -12.58
CA ILE A 19 -30.11 -3.32 -12.74
C ILE A 19 -31.23 -4.17 -12.15
N VAL A 20 -31.84 -3.67 -11.07
CA VAL A 20 -33.02 -4.28 -10.45
C VAL A 20 -34.26 -3.57 -10.97
N GLN A 21 -35.03 -4.28 -11.77
CA GLN A 21 -36.20 -3.75 -12.49
C GLN A 21 -37.51 -4.08 -11.75
N CYS A 22 -38.38 -3.08 -11.67
CA CYS A 22 -39.76 -3.22 -11.21
C CYS A 22 -40.68 -2.47 -12.19
N ASN A 23 -41.34 -3.22 -13.09
CA ASN A 23 -42.09 -2.66 -14.23
C ASN A 23 -41.16 -1.83 -15.13
N GLN A 24 -41.55 -0.59 -15.46
CA GLN A 24 -40.75 0.35 -16.27
C GLN A 24 -39.74 1.16 -15.45
N ARG A 25 -39.59 0.87 -14.14
CA ARG A 25 -38.68 1.58 -13.24
C ARG A 25 -37.55 0.67 -12.78
N ALA A 26 -36.38 1.24 -12.50
CA ALA A 26 -35.24 0.49 -12.02
C ALA A 26 -34.45 1.22 -10.93
N VAL A 27 -33.65 0.44 -10.21
CA VAL A 27 -32.49 0.92 -9.46
C VAL A 27 -31.24 0.24 -10.02
N ALA A 28 -30.11 0.93 -9.97
CA ALA A 28 -28.81 0.36 -10.31
C ALA A 28 -27.96 0.20 -9.05
N ILE A 29 -27.17 -0.88 -9.03
CA ILE A 29 -26.12 -1.10 -8.04
C ILE A 29 -24.79 -0.88 -8.74
N ASP A 30 -24.02 0.06 -8.21
CA ASP A 30 -22.89 0.72 -8.87
C ASP A 30 -23.28 1.37 -10.22
N PHE A 31 -22.33 2.04 -10.89
CA PHE A 31 -22.62 2.79 -12.12
C PHE A 31 -21.63 2.53 -13.26
N GLY A 32 -20.39 2.16 -12.94
CA GLY A 32 -19.36 1.93 -13.96
C GLY A 32 -19.05 3.21 -14.73
N SER A 33 -18.84 3.06 -16.05
CA SER A 33 -18.65 4.19 -16.96
C SER A 33 -19.96 4.89 -17.34
N GLY A 34 -21.12 4.27 -17.08
CA GLY A 34 -22.43 4.82 -17.43
C GLY A 34 -22.82 4.73 -18.91
N ASN A 35 -22.01 4.07 -19.76
CA ASN A 35 -22.29 3.93 -21.19
C ASN A 35 -23.60 3.18 -21.49
N TRP A 36 -24.10 2.40 -20.53
CA TRP A 36 -25.36 1.66 -20.61
C TRP A 36 -26.60 2.50 -20.35
N PHE A 37 -26.47 3.70 -19.76
CA PHE A 37 -27.60 4.46 -19.23
C PHE A 37 -28.61 4.83 -20.32
N ASP A 38 -28.13 5.32 -21.47
CA ASP A 38 -28.99 5.75 -22.58
C ASP A 38 -29.68 4.56 -23.29
N ASP A 39 -29.25 3.33 -23.00
CA ASP A 39 -29.77 2.08 -23.57
C ASP A 39 -30.78 1.34 -22.68
N LEU A 40 -31.14 1.89 -21.50
CA LEU A 40 -32.09 1.27 -20.56
C LEU A 40 -33.44 0.88 -21.17
N ALA A 41 -33.90 1.62 -22.18
CA ALA A 41 -35.15 1.32 -22.88
C ALA A 41 -35.15 -0.07 -23.54
N GLN A 42 -33.97 -0.61 -23.88
CA GLN A 42 -33.84 -1.95 -24.50
C GLN A 42 -34.32 -3.09 -23.58
N ILE A 43 -34.26 -2.89 -22.26
CA ILE A 43 -34.76 -3.84 -21.25
C ILE A 43 -36.14 -3.43 -20.71
N GLY A 44 -36.81 -2.47 -21.35
CA GLY A 44 -38.14 -1.98 -20.94
C GLY A 44 -38.11 -1.10 -19.69
N VAL A 45 -36.97 -0.49 -19.36
CA VAL A 45 -36.84 0.50 -18.28
C VAL A 45 -36.94 1.90 -18.88
N GLU A 46 -37.93 2.68 -18.43
CA GLU A 46 -38.15 4.08 -18.85
C GLU A 46 -37.55 5.06 -17.84
N HIS A 47 -37.44 4.66 -16.56
CA HIS A 47 -36.94 5.51 -15.49
C HIS A 47 -35.98 4.74 -14.57
N LEU A 48 -34.76 5.27 -14.42
CA LEU A 48 -33.87 4.90 -13.32
C LEU A 48 -34.17 5.84 -12.16
N ASP A 49 -34.51 5.30 -10.99
CA ASP A 49 -34.90 6.10 -9.82
C ASP A 49 -33.70 6.39 -8.92
N HIS A 50 -32.89 5.35 -8.69
CA HIS A 50 -31.79 5.38 -7.73
C HIS A 50 -30.57 4.63 -8.28
N VAL A 51 -29.38 5.13 -7.94
CA VAL A 51 -28.10 4.44 -8.05
C VAL A 51 -27.56 4.25 -6.64
N PHE A 52 -27.30 3.02 -6.23
CA PHE A 52 -26.67 2.72 -4.94
C PHE A 52 -25.23 2.29 -5.19
N LEU A 53 -24.28 3.08 -4.70
CA LEU A 53 -22.87 2.75 -4.74
C LEU A 53 -22.53 1.80 -3.59
N THR A 54 -21.79 0.74 -3.88
CA THR A 54 -21.28 -0.19 -2.85
C THR A 54 -20.11 0.43 -2.08
N HIS A 55 -19.27 1.22 -2.76
CA HIS A 55 -18.12 1.94 -2.22
C HIS A 55 -17.65 3.04 -3.18
N HIS A 56 -16.65 3.83 -2.77
CA HIS A 56 -16.20 5.05 -3.48
C HIS A 56 -15.23 4.84 -4.66
N HIS A 57 -14.86 3.61 -5.01
CA HIS A 57 -13.83 3.40 -6.03
C HIS A 57 -14.20 4.02 -7.39
N ALA A 58 -13.20 4.52 -8.10
CA ALA A 58 -13.39 5.30 -9.32
C ALA A 58 -14.05 4.49 -10.44
N ASP A 59 -13.71 3.22 -10.58
CA ASP A 59 -14.36 2.28 -11.49
C ASP A 59 -15.87 2.11 -11.19
N GLN A 60 -16.28 2.13 -9.92
CA GLN A 60 -17.69 2.00 -9.56
C GLN A 60 -18.56 3.19 -9.96
N CYS A 61 -17.97 4.39 -10.05
CA CYS A 61 -18.74 5.63 -10.10
C CYS A 61 -18.23 6.70 -11.09
N SER A 62 -17.18 6.45 -11.86
CA SER A 62 -16.58 7.45 -12.76
C SER A 62 -17.54 8.01 -13.79
N GLY A 63 -18.48 7.20 -14.30
CA GLY A 63 -19.50 7.64 -15.24
C GLY A 63 -20.41 8.74 -14.67
N LEU A 64 -20.55 8.82 -13.34
CA LEU A 64 -21.39 9.84 -12.71
C LEU A 64 -20.81 11.25 -12.85
N GLN A 65 -19.53 11.40 -13.20
CA GLN A 65 -18.88 12.69 -13.46
C GLN A 65 -19.19 13.27 -14.84
N ASP A 66 -19.80 12.50 -15.75
CA ASP A 66 -19.98 12.91 -17.14
C ASP A 66 -21.12 13.92 -17.35
N ARG A 67 -21.98 14.11 -16.34
CA ARG A 67 -23.12 15.04 -16.37
C ARG A 67 -23.15 15.85 -15.08
N GLU A 68 -23.54 17.12 -15.17
CA GLU A 68 -23.70 17.98 -13.97
C GLU A 68 -24.81 17.47 -13.04
N SER A 69 -25.82 16.84 -13.62
CA SER A 69 -26.92 16.23 -12.89
C SER A 69 -27.46 15.02 -13.63
N TRP A 70 -28.05 14.11 -12.85
CA TRP A 70 -28.70 12.91 -13.33
C TRP A 70 -30.17 12.93 -12.92
N PRO A 71 -31.07 12.27 -13.67
CA PRO A 71 -32.49 12.23 -13.36
C PRO A 71 -32.85 11.26 -12.20
N PHE A 72 -31.85 10.79 -11.46
CA PHE A 72 -31.95 9.82 -10.37
C PHE A 72 -31.19 10.31 -9.14
N THR A 73 -31.46 9.70 -7.98
CA THR A 73 -30.71 9.96 -6.75
C THR A 73 -29.53 8.99 -6.61
N ILE A 74 -28.36 9.52 -6.25
CA ILE A 74 -27.16 8.72 -5.98
C ILE A 74 -27.07 8.51 -4.47
N HIS A 75 -26.98 7.26 -4.04
CA HIS A 75 -26.85 6.85 -2.65
C HIS A 75 -25.48 6.21 -2.42
N ALA A 76 -24.84 6.52 -1.29
CA ALA A 76 -23.57 5.92 -0.87
C ALA A 76 -23.58 5.61 0.64
N PRO A 77 -22.74 4.66 1.11
CA PRO A 77 -22.44 4.52 2.53
C PRO A 77 -22.03 5.87 3.09
N ALA A 78 -22.57 6.31 4.22
CA ALA A 78 -21.94 7.52 4.79
C ALA A 78 -20.59 7.23 5.42
N CYS A 79 -19.90 8.35 5.66
CA CYS A 79 -18.47 8.47 5.73
C CYS A 79 -17.79 8.31 4.35
N GLU A 80 -18.50 7.94 3.28
CA GLU A 80 -17.93 8.03 1.92
C GLU A 80 -17.85 9.47 1.40
N GLU A 81 -18.45 10.47 2.07
CA GLU A 81 -18.21 11.89 1.78
C GLU A 81 -16.73 12.27 1.90
N ASP A 82 -15.94 11.51 2.66
CA ASP A 82 -14.49 11.66 2.77
C ASP A 82 -13.75 11.32 1.45
N PHE A 83 -14.37 10.48 0.60
CA PHE A 83 -13.76 9.94 -0.62
C PHE A 83 -14.52 10.31 -1.91
N LEU A 84 -15.78 10.71 -1.80
CA LEU A 84 -16.66 11.04 -2.92
C LEU A 84 -17.02 12.51 -2.99
N ASP A 85 -17.12 13.27 -1.88
CA ASP A 85 -17.70 14.61 -1.95
C ASP A 85 -16.81 15.61 -2.72
N HIS A 86 -17.39 16.32 -3.68
CA HIS A 86 -16.67 17.31 -4.48
C HIS A 86 -15.89 18.34 -3.65
N SER A 87 -16.44 18.78 -2.51
CA SER A 87 -15.78 19.79 -1.67
C SER A 87 -14.57 19.21 -0.96
N THR A 88 -14.69 18.01 -0.39
CA THR A 88 -13.60 17.27 0.24
C THR A 88 -12.49 16.94 -0.75
N MET A 89 -12.85 16.41 -1.92
CA MET A 89 -11.89 15.94 -2.92
C MET A 89 -11.09 17.08 -3.57
N ARG A 90 -11.70 18.26 -3.73
CA ARG A 90 -11.02 19.46 -4.24
C ARG A 90 -10.14 20.14 -3.20
N GLN A 91 -10.51 20.10 -1.92
CA GLN A 91 -9.71 20.67 -0.82
C GLN A 91 -8.46 19.84 -0.52
N THR A 92 -8.60 18.51 -0.55
CA THR A 92 -7.46 17.59 -0.35
C THR A 92 -6.55 17.51 -1.59
N GLY A 93 -7.08 17.82 -2.77
CA GLY A 93 -6.35 17.70 -4.03
C GLY A 93 -5.84 16.27 -4.26
N SER A 94 -5.15 16.02 -5.37
CA SER A 94 -4.50 14.71 -5.57
C SER A 94 -3.21 14.57 -4.73
N PHE A 95 -2.66 15.69 -4.24
CA PHE A 95 -1.35 15.74 -3.57
C PHE A 95 -1.44 15.67 -2.04
N SER A 96 -2.50 16.20 -1.40
CA SER A 96 -2.59 16.12 0.08
C SER A 96 -3.09 14.75 0.57
N ARG A 97 -3.58 13.88 -0.32
CA ARG A 97 -3.99 12.50 0.02
C ARG A 97 -2.83 11.62 0.48
N PHE A 98 -1.60 12.02 0.12
CA PHE A 98 -0.35 11.29 0.36
C PHE A 98 0.63 12.11 1.20
N ASP A 99 0.16 13.17 1.85
CA ASP A 99 1.00 14.23 2.45
C ASP A 99 1.86 13.77 3.64
N ARG A 100 2.07 12.45 3.79
CA ARG A 100 3.25 11.72 4.29
C ARG A 100 2.80 10.33 4.74
N GLY A 101 2.32 9.49 3.81
CA GLY A 101 1.91 8.12 4.14
C GLY A 101 1.13 7.37 3.07
N CYS A 102 0.77 6.12 3.39
CA CYS A 102 -0.06 5.27 2.55
C CYS A 102 -1.54 5.69 2.69
N PRO A 103 -2.30 5.86 1.60
CA PRO A 103 -3.67 6.33 1.67
C PRO A 103 -4.60 5.22 2.18
N LYS A 104 -5.74 5.62 2.77
CA LYS A 104 -6.81 4.68 3.13
C LYS A 104 -7.55 4.10 1.92
N SER A 105 -7.36 4.69 0.74
CA SER A 105 -7.94 4.24 -0.53
C SER A 105 -7.02 4.61 -1.68
N TYR A 106 -6.89 3.70 -2.63
CA TYR A 106 -6.07 3.85 -3.82
C TYR A 106 -6.86 4.26 -5.06
N SER A 107 -8.17 4.02 -5.06
CA SER A 107 -9.07 4.32 -6.17
C SER A 107 -10.10 5.34 -5.72
N VAL A 108 -9.92 6.58 -6.16
CA VAL A 108 -10.78 7.71 -5.79
C VAL A 108 -10.90 8.64 -6.98
N LEU A 109 -12.08 9.24 -7.16
CA LEU A 109 -12.27 10.25 -8.20
C LEU A 109 -11.41 11.48 -7.89
N LYS A 110 -10.82 12.06 -8.95
CA LYS A 110 -9.99 13.26 -8.79
C LYS A 110 -10.82 14.41 -8.21
N ASP A 111 -11.96 14.67 -8.85
CA ASP A 111 -12.80 15.79 -8.50
C ASP A 111 -13.88 15.44 -7.47
N GLY A 112 -14.22 14.16 -7.28
CA GLY A 112 -15.39 13.74 -6.50
C GLY A 112 -16.69 13.76 -7.32
N LEU A 113 -17.82 13.70 -6.62
CA LEU A 113 -19.20 13.71 -7.09
C LEU A 113 -20.02 14.75 -6.32
N GLY A 114 -21.06 15.26 -6.96
CA GLY A 114 -22.02 16.20 -6.38
C GLY A 114 -23.36 15.53 -6.16
N ASN A 115 -24.15 16.07 -5.24
CA ASN A 115 -25.53 15.64 -4.99
C ASN A 115 -25.65 14.14 -4.61
N VAL A 116 -24.63 13.59 -3.94
CA VAL A 116 -24.68 12.24 -3.37
C VAL A 116 -25.37 12.30 -2.00
N VAL A 117 -26.30 11.37 -1.78
CA VAL A 117 -26.96 11.17 -0.49
C VAL A 117 -26.21 10.08 0.26
N TYR A 118 -25.60 10.44 1.37
CA TYR A 118 -24.81 9.54 2.21
C TYR A 118 -25.68 8.92 3.31
N ASP A 119 -26.65 8.10 2.93
CA ASP A 119 -27.69 7.55 3.82
C ASP A 119 -27.63 6.03 4.02
N ILE A 120 -26.73 5.33 3.33
CA ILE A 120 -26.61 3.88 3.48
C ILE A 120 -25.99 3.53 4.86
N ARG A 121 -26.73 2.73 5.63
CA ARG A 121 -26.43 2.31 7.01
C ARG A 121 -26.91 0.89 7.25
N SER A 122 -26.13 0.07 7.95
CA SER A 122 -26.49 -1.34 8.19
C SER A 122 -27.71 -1.56 9.10
N HIS A 123 -28.21 -0.52 9.77
CA HIS A 123 -29.39 -0.59 10.63
C HIS A 123 -30.63 0.06 9.99
N LEU A 124 -30.54 0.51 8.73
CA LEU A 124 -31.64 1.13 8.00
C LEU A 124 -32.00 0.29 6.78
N ASP A 125 -33.28 0.30 6.45
CA ASP A 125 -33.81 -0.25 5.22
C ASP A 125 -34.29 0.88 4.31
N PHE A 126 -34.12 0.73 3.01
CA PHE A 126 -34.70 1.62 2.01
C PHE A 126 -35.89 0.93 1.34
N LEU A 127 -37.05 1.57 1.34
CA LEU A 127 -38.26 1.05 0.71
C LEU A 127 -38.44 1.71 -0.66
N TRP A 128 -38.37 0.90 -1.72
CA TRP A 128 -38.55 1.35 -3.10
C TRP A 128 -39.66 0.55 -3.77
N LEU A 129 -40.79 1.19 -4.08
CA LEU A 129 -41.98 0.54 -4.62
C LEU A 129 -42.41 -0.66 -3.74
N LYS A 130 -42.29 -1.89 -4.26
CA LYS A 130 -42.58 -3.15 -3.55
C LYS A 130 -41.33 -3.87 -3.06
N LYS A 131 -40.16 -3.26 -3.17
CA LYS A 131 -38.85 -3.81 -2.81
C LYS A 131 -38.37 -3.19 -1.50
N ARG A 132 -37.76 -4.02 -0.67
CA ARG A 132 -36.97 -3.59 0.49
C ARG A 132 -35.51 -3.81 0.14
N ILE A 133 -34.71 -2.75 0.26
CA ILE A 133 -33.27 -2.75 0.06
C ILE A 133 -32.64 -2.66 1.44
N ARG A 134 -31.76 -3.61 1.75
CA ARG A 134 -31.08 -3.74 3.04
C ARG A 134 -29.58 -3.57 2.82
N PHE A 135 -28.86 -3.13 3.85
CA PHE A 135 -27.44 -2.84 3.75
C PHE A 135 -26.65 -3.60 4.82
N LEU A 136 -25.48 -4.11 4.46
CA LEU A 136 -24.55 -4.75 5.37
C LEU A 136 -23.16 -4.14 5.19
N ALA A 137 -22.56 -3.63 6.26
CA ALA A 137 -21.19 -3.15 6.18
C ALA A 137 -20.24 -4.32 5.86
N THR A 138 -19.45 -4.16 4.80
CA THR A 138 -18.44 -5.11 4.33
C THR A 138 -17.18 -4.32 4.00
N PRO A 139 -16.62 -3.61 5.01
CA PRO A 139 -15.45 -2.77 4.80
C PRO A 139 -14.28 -3.65 4.37
N GLY A 140 -13.39 -3.14 3.53
CA GLY A 140 -12.28 -3.91 2.97
C GLY A 140 -11.64 -3.11 1.85
N HIS A 141 -12.16 -3.24 0.62
CA HIS A 141 -11.75 -2.40 -0.50
C HIS A 141 -11.85 -0.91 -0.22
N GLY A 142 -12.92 -0.51 0.46
CA GLY A 142 -13.04 0.80 1.10
C GLY A 142 -13.33 0.66 2.59
N PRO A 143 -12.95 1.63 3.43
CA PRO A 143 -13.22 1.60 4.86
C PRO A 143 -14.70 1.64 5.20
N ASN A 144 -15.53 2.19 4.30
CA ASN A 144 -16.98 2.30 4.48
C ASN A 144 -17.77 1.41 3.52
N ALA A 145 -17.09 0.54 2.76
CA ALA A 145 -17.71 -0.31 1.76
C ALA A 145 -18.84 -1.17 2.35
N CYS A 146 -19.86 -1.43 1.53
CA CYS A 146 -21.03 -2.19 1.94
C CYS A 146 -21.49 -3.17 0.86
N SER A 147 -22.29 -4.13 1.31
CA SER A 147 -23.06 -5.02 0.46
C SER A 147 -24.54 -4.64 0.54
N ILE A 148 -25.20 -4.69 -0.60
CA ILE A 148 -26.61 -4.33 -0.75
C ILE A 148 -27.40 -5.61 -0.97
N ILE A 149 -28.48 -5.79 -0.22
CA ILE A 149 -29.28 -7.02 -0.24
C ILE A 149 -30.70 -6.69 -0.71
N ILE A 150 -31.17 -7.42 -1.73
CA ILE A 150 -32.51 -7.26 -2.29
C ILE A 150 -33.11 -8.64 -2.57
N ASP A 151 -34.34 -8.86 -2.12
CA ASP A 151 -35.07 -10.08 -2.46
C ASP A 151 -35.77 -9.92 -3.84
N ILE A 152 -35.51 -10.87 -4.73
CA ILE A 152 -36.07 -10.90 -6.10
C ILE A 152 -36.73 -12.26 -6.34
N GLY A 153 -38.07 -12.26 -6.31
CA GLY A 153 -38.84 -13.49 -6.24
C GLY A 153 -38.63 -14.15 -4.88
N GLU A 154 -38.29 -15.43 -4.87
CA GLU A 154 -37.95 -16.20 -3.67
C GLU A 154 -36.45 -16.16 -3.33
N LYS A 155 -35.64 -15.50 -4.18
CA LYS A 155 -34.19 -15.47 -4.04
C LYS A 155 -33.70 -14.24 -3.28
N GLN A 156 -32.77 -14.46 -2.35
CA GLN A 156 -31.99 -13.42 -1.70
C GLN A 156 -30.74 -13.12 -2.52
N ILE A 157 -30.68 -11.91 -3.08
CA ILE A 157 -29.57 -11.42 -3.91
C ILE A 157 -28.72 -10.49 -3.07
N VAL A 158 -27.40 -10.72 -3.08
CA VAL A 158 -26.42 -9.85 -2.40
C VAL A 158 -25.48 -9.27 -3.45
N PHE A 159 -25.51 -7.96 -3.61
CA PHE A 159 -24.53 -7.20 -4.38
C PHE A 159 -23.39 -6.83 -3.46
N CYS A 160 -22.24 -7.51 -3.57
CA CYS A 160 -21.20 -7.43 -2.56
C CYS A 160 -20.12 -6.38 -2.84
N GLY A 161 -20.24 -5.61 -3.91
CA GLY A 161 -19.14 -4.75 -4.33
C GLY A 161 -17.91 -5.60 -4.66
N ASP A 162 -16.75 -5.12 -4.25
CA ASP A 162 -15.49 -5.87 -4.28
C ASP A 162 -15.16 -6.59 -2.96
N ALA A 163 -16.13 -6.76 -2.05
CA ALA A 163 -15.92 -7.50 -0.80
C ALA A 163 -15.56 -8.98 -1.04
N ALA A 164 -15.96 -9.56 -2.18
CA ALA A 164 -15.62 -10.92 -2.58
C ALA A 164 -15.48 -11.02 -4.10
N TYR A 165 -14.66 -11.96 -4.57
CA TYR A 165 -14.53 -12.36 -5.96
C TYR A 165 -14.72 -13.88 -6.08
N GLU A 166 -14.97 -14.38 -7.30
CA GLU A 166 -15.12 -15.81 -7.56
C GLU A 166 -13.95 -16.65 -7.01
N GLY A 167 -14.23 -17.89 -6.65
CA GLY A 167 -13.21 -18.78 -6.07
C GLY A 167 -12.78 -18.46 -4.64
N GLY A 168 -13.43 -17.49 -3.97
CA GLY A 168 -13.07 -17.06 -2.61
C GLY A 168 -11.80 -16.20 -2.60
N THR A 169 -11.64 -15.36 -3.63
CA THR A 169 -10.50 -14.46 -3.84
C THR A 169 -10.95 -13.00 -3.71
N LEU A 170 -10.07 -12.04 -3.97
CA LEU A 170 -10.39 -10.62 -3.99
C LEU A 170 -9.88 -9.95 -5.25
N TRP A 171 -10.72 -9.14 -5.89
CA TRP A 171 -10.26 -8.23 -6.94
C TRP A 171 -9.18 -7.32 -6.36
N GLN A 172 -7.99 -7.22 -6.95
CA GLN A 172 -6.97 -6.26 -6.51
C GLN A 172 -6.72 -6.23 -4.97
N PRO A 173 -6.21 -7.31 -4.33
CA PRO A 173 -6.18 -7.41 -2.87
C PRO A 173 -5.33 -6.34 -2.15
N PHE A 174 -4.50 -5.59 -2.88
CA PHE A 174 -3.76 -4.45 -2.33
C PHE A 174 -4.67 -3.34 -1.78
N HIS A 175 -5.95 -3.25 -2.17
CA HIS A 175 -6.89 -2.29 -1.56
C HIS A 175 -7.14 -2.50 -0.07
N LEU A 176 -6.74 -3.64 0.48
CA LEU A 176 -6.77 -3.91 1.92
C LEU A 176 -5.66 -3.19 2.71
N GLU A 177 -4.66 -2.64 2.03
CA GLU A 177 -3.53 -1.94 2.64
C GLU A 177 -3.91 -0.49 2.99
N TRP A 178 -4.81 -0.25 3.94
CA TRP A 178 -5.18 1.12 4.32
C TRP A 178 -4.07 1.93 4.98
N ASP A 179 -3.00 1.23 5.38
CA ASP A 179 -1.72 1.78 5.73
C ASP A 179 -0.61 0.82 5.26
N HIS A 180 0.66 1.18 5.44
CA HIS A 180 1.80 0.41 4.95
C HIS A 180 2.42 -0.55 5.98
N TYR A 181 1.92 -0.61 7.22
CA TYR A 181 2.56 -1.36 8.33
C TYR A 181 1.62 -2.33 9.06
N SER A 182 0.32 -2.15 8.93
CA SER A 182 -0.71 -2.90 9.65
C SER A 182 -1.57 -3.72 8.70
N THR A 183 -2.49 -4.47 9.29
CA THR A 183 -3.45 -5.32 8.59
C THR A 183 -4.88 -4.89 8.90
N ILE A 184 -5.09 -3.63 9.28
CA ILE A 184 -6.39 -3.15 9.73
C ILE A 184 -7.49 -3.33 8.66
N GLY A 185 -7.17 -3.07 7.39
CA GLY A 185 -8.09 -3.29 6.27
C GLY A 185 -8.37 -4.78 6.03
N THR A 186 -7.37 -5.65 6.18
CA THR A 186 -7.55 -7.12 6.12
C THR A 186 -8.48 -7.63 7.22
N ILE A 187 -8.31 -7.16 8.46
CA ILE A 187 -9.18 -7.54 9.58
C ILE A 187 -10.60 -7.02 9.37
N ALA A 188 -10.75 -5.78 8.88
CA ALA A 188 -12.05 -5.20 8.57
C ALA A 188 -12.79 -6.02 7.48
N ALA A 189 -12.09 -6.39 6.40
CA ALA A 189 -12.58 -7.29 5.35
C ALA A 189 -13.03 -8.62 5.93
N TRP A 190 -12.21 -9.24 6.78
CA TRP A 190 -12.56 -10.49 7.42
C TRP A 190 -13.84 -10.38 8.25
N GLN A 191 -14.00 -9.32 9.06
CA GLN A 191 -15.21 -9.10 9.85
C GLN A 191 -16.45 -8.92 8.96
N GLY A 192 -16.33 -8.15 7.88
CA GLY A 192 -17.38 -7.97 6.88
C GLY A 192 -17.81 -9.30 6.26
N ILE A 193 -16.84 -10.10 5.82
CA ILE A 193 -17.08 -11.40 5.21
C ILE A 193 -17.66 -12.42 6.18
N LYS A 194 -17.25 -12.41 7.46
CA LYS A 194 -17.87 -13.25 8.49
C LYS A 194 -19.35 -12.93 8.69
N ARG A 195 -19.73 -11.65 8.68
CA ARG A 195 -21.15 -11.25 8.74
C ARG A 195 -21.90 -11.69 7.49
N LEU A 196 -21.32 -11.47 6.31
CA LEU A 196 -21.97 -11.82 5.05
C LEU A 196 -22.15 -13.34 4.91
N ALA A 197 -21.15 -14.13 5.27
CA ALA A 197 -21.19 -15.59 5.25
C ALA A 197 -22.22 -16.21 6.22
N ALA A 198 -22.74 -15.43 7.17
CA ALA A 198 -23.77 -15.88 8.11
C ALA A 198 -25.20 -15.73 7.56
N MET A 199 -25.38 -15.07 6.41
CA MET A 199 -26.67 -14.91 5.74
C MET A 199 -26.97 -16.07 4.79
N GLN A 200 -28.25 -16.34 4.52
CA GLN A 200 -28.62 -17.23 3.43
C GLN A 200 -28.56 -16.46 2.11
N ILE A 201 -27.67 -16.87 1.20
CA ILE A 201 -27.42 -16.17 -0.07
C ILE A 201 -27.73 -17.12 -1.23
N ASP A 202 -28.64 -16.71 -2.12
CA ASP A 202 -28.93 -17.47 -3.33
C ASP A 202 -28.04 -17.05 -4.50
N LEU A 203 -27.77 -15.73 -4.62
CA LEU A 203 -26.85 -15.17 -5.61
C LEU A 203 -25.97 -14.11 -4.94
N LEU A 204 -24.65 -14.28 -5.07
CA LEU A 204 -23.66 -13.29 -4.66
C LEU A 204 -23.08 -12.63 -5.92
N CYS A 205 -23.25 -11.32 -6.00
CA CYS A 205 -23.06 -10.50 -7.18
C CYS A 205 -21.91 -9.50 -6.95
N PRO A 206 -20.67 -9.82 -7.37
CA PRO A 206 -19.52 -8.92 -7.20
C PRO A 206 -19.45 -7.85 -8.28
N SER A 207 -18.77 -6.73 -7.99
CA SER A 207 -18.52 -5.68 -8.99
C SER A 207 -17.49 -6.09 -10.04
N HIS A 208 -16.70 -7.14 -9.79
CA HIS A 208 -15.80 -7.72 -10.77
C HIS A 208 -15.88 -9.26 -10.76
N GLY A 209 -15.75 -9.87 -11.94
CA GLY A 209 -15.81 -11.33 -12.10
C GLY A 209 -17.24 -11.86 -12.24
N SER A 210 -17.38 -13.18 -12.11
CA SER A 210 -18.65 -13.88 -12.33
C SER A 210 -19.57 -13.81 -11.11
N ILE A 211 -20.88 -13.90 -11.35
CA ILE A 211 -21.87 -14.12 -10.31
C ILE A 211 -21.63 -15.50 -9.66
N ILE A 212 -21.70 -15.56 -8.33
CA ILE A 212 -21.50 -16.78 -7.55
C ILE A 212 -22.87 -17.31 -7.13
N ASP A 213 -23.33 -18.36 -7.81
CA ASP A 213 -24.62 -19.03 -7.60
C ASP A 213 -24.50 -20.42 -6.96
N SER A 214 -23.27 -20.92 -6.82
CA SER A 214 -22.96 -22.22 -6.23
C SER A 214 -22.16 -22.07 -4.95
N GLN A 215 -22.78 -22.47 -3.83
CA GLN A 215 -22.19 -22.46 -2.49
C GLN A 215 -21.55 -21.11 -2.08
N PRO A 216 -22.24 -19.95 -2.22
CA PRO A 216 -21.66 -18.64 -1.92
C PRO A 216 -21.10 -18.56 -0.49
N ASN A 217 -21.81 -19.10 0.50
CA ASN A 217 -21.34 -19.16 1.89
C ASN A 217 -20.01 -19.92 2.05
N ALA A 218 -19.81 -21.01 1.31
CA ALA A 218 -18.56 -21.77 1.37
C ALA A 218 -17.39 -20.97 0.78
N LYS A 219 -17.63 -20.23 -0.31
CA LYS A 219 -16.63 -19.34 -0.92
C LYS A 219 -16.27 -18.17 0.00
N LEU A 220 -17.26 -17.57 0.67
CA LEU A 220 -17.03 -16.51 1.66
C LEU A 220 -16.26 -17.03 2.88
N ASN A 221 -16.56 -18.23 3.38
CA ASN A 221 -15.78 -18.84 4.47
C ASN A 221 -14.33 -19.12 4.06
N LEU A 222 -14.11 -19.63 2.83
CA LEU A 222 -12.76 -19.80 2.28
C LEU A 222 -12.01 -18.47 2.18
N LEU A 223 -12.68 -17.40 1.72
CA LEU A 223 -12.09 -16.07 1.68
C LEU A 223 -11.73 -15.57 3.09
N ALA A 224 -12.60 -15.77 4.08
CA ALA A 224 -12.32 -15.42 5.48
C ALA A 224 -11.07 -16.14 6.02
N GLU A 225 -10.88 -17.43 5.70
CA GLU A 225 -9.66 -18.17 6.06
C GLU A 225 -8.41 -17.59 5.39
N ARG A 226 -8.49 -17.26 4.10
CA ARG A 226 -7.37 -16.66 3.35
C ARG A 226 -6.99 -15.28 3.87
N LEU A 227 -7.98 -14.46 4.24
CA LEU A 227 -7.75 -13.15 4.86
C LEU A 227 -6.99 -13.27 6.19
N MET A 228 -7.32 -14.27 7.01
CA MET A 228 -6.58 -14.49 8.26
C MET A 228 -5.15 -14.99 8.01
N LYS A 229 -4.94 -15.84 7.01
CA LYS A 229 -3.57 -16.21 6.60
C LYS A 229 -2.78 -15.00 6.13
N LEU A 230 -3.39 -14.09 5.38
CA LEU A 230 -2.75 -12.83 4.96
C LEU A 230 -2.39 -11.97 6.17
N HIS A 231 -3.32 -11.82 7.12
CA HIS A 231 -3.07 -11.11 8.37
C HIS A 231 -1.85 -11.68 9.10
N ASP A 232 -1.81 -13.00 9.27
CA ASP A 232 -0.73 -13.71 9.98
C ASP A 232 0.63 -13.47 9.31
N VAL A 233 0.75 -13.67 8.00
CA VAL A 233 2.03 -13.49 7.30
C VAL A 233 2.47 -12.03 7.23
N LYS A 234 1.54 -11.06 7.20
CA LYS A 234 1.89 -9.63 7.21
C LYS A 234 2.26 -9.10 8.59
N GLN A 235 1.76 -9.70 9.67
CA GLN A 235 2.08 -9.25 11.03
C GLN A 235 3.40 -9.78 11.56
N VAL A 236 3.78 -11.00 11.18
CA VAL A 236 4.93 -11.68 11.79
C VAL A 236 5.67 -12.51 10.76
N ASN A 237 6.97 -12.29 10.62
CA ASN A 237 7.82 -13.18 9.84
C ASN A 237 8.36 -14.36 10.65
N TYR A 238 7.45 -15.11 11.29
CA TYR A 238 7.68 -16.24 12.21
C TYR A 238 9.14 -16.74 12.30
N THR A 239 9.96 -16.08 13.12
CA THR A 239 11.28 -16.59 13.50
C THR A 239 11.23 -17.08 14.94
N GLU A 240 11.44 -18.38 15.16
CA GLU A 240 11.58 -18.95 16.52
C GLU A 240 12.95 -18.59 17.16
N GLU A 241 13.51 -17.43 16.82
CA GLU A 241 14.85 -17.02 17.27
C GLU A 241 14.78 -15.92 18.33
N LYS A 242 15.81 -15.87 19.17
CA LYS A 242 15.98 -14.75 20.09
C LYS A 242 16.35 -13.51 19.29
N ASP A 243 15.85 -12.37 19.76
CA ASP A 243 16.34 -11.08 19.30
C ASP A 243 17.69 -10.79 19.95
N LEU A 244 18.75 -10.86 19.14
CA LEU A 244 20.13 -10.67 19.58
C LEU A 244 20.54 -9.20 19.40
N TYR A 245 19.82 -8.29 20.04
CA TYR A 245 20.19 -6.86 20.03
C TYR A 245 21.64 -6.69 20.48
N LEU A 246 22.33 -5.75 19.83
CA LEU A 246 23.69 -5.38 20.17
C LEU A 246 23.64 -4.34 21.30
N ASP A 247 24.47 -4.53 22.33
CA ASP A 247 24.62 -3.55 23.41
C ASP A 247 25.29 -2.27 22.90
N SER A 248 24.94 -1.12 23.49
CA SER A 248 25.51 0.18 23.13
C SER A 248 25.68 1.06 24.37
N GLU A 249 26.58 2.04 24.29
CA GLU A 249 26.76 3.04 25.34
C GLU A 249 25.90 4.28 25.02
N LEU A 250 24.90 4.54 25.86
CA LEU A 250 24.02 5.70 25.68
C LEU A 250 24.75 7.01 25.95
N LEU A 251 24.54 7.99 25.08
CA LEU A 251 25.10 9.33 25.20
C LEU A 251 24.12 10.27 25.91
N SER A 252 24.63 11.15 26.76
CA SER A 252 23.82 12.00 27.64
C SER A 252 22.91 13.02 26.92
N PHE A 253 23.14 13.23 25.62
CA PHE A 253 22.43 14.21 24.80
C PHE A 253 21.53 13.56 23.73
N GLY A 254 21.33 12.24 23.80
CA GLY A 254 20.60 11.46 22.79
C GLY A 254 21.55 10.85 21.76
N GLY A 255 21.33 9.57 21.45
CA GLY A 255 22.22 8.75 20.63
C GLY A 255 22.97 7.68 21.44
N ALA A 256 23.70 6.83 20.74
CA ALA A 256 24.47 5.74 21.33
C ALA A 256 25.78 5.51 20.58
N LYS A 257 26.83 5.17 21.33
CA LYS A 257 28.08 4.65 20.77
C LYS A 257 27.95 3.14 20.63
N LEU A 258 28.03 2.65 19.38
CA LEU A 258 27.98 1.22 19.06
C LEU A 258 29.41 0.65 19.06
N PHE A 259 30.31 1.34 18.37
CA PHE A 259 31.74 1.01 18.30
C PHE A 259 32.59 2.27 18.46
N GLU A 260 33.91 2.15 18.38
CA GLU A 260 34.82 3.29 18.55
C GLU A 260 34.54 4.39 17.51
N HIS A 261 34.25 3.96 16.27
CA HIS A 261 34.04 4.86 15.13
C HIS A 261 32.60 4.88 14.60
N LEU A 262 31.65 4.21 15.27
CA LEU A 262 30.25 4.17 14.83
C LEU A 262 29.29 4.56 15.95
N TYR A 263 28.45 5.55 15.64
CA TYR A 263 27.48 6.12 16.56
C TYR A 263 26.10 6.12 15.91
N GLN A 264 25.06 5.83 16.68
CA GLN A 264 23.67 6.05 16.31
C GLN A 264 23.22 7.40 16.90
N PHE A 265 22.39 8.14 16.16
CA PHE A 265 21.74 9.35 16.65
C PHE A 265 20.33 9.47 16.09
N GLY A 266 19.48 10.26 16.76
CA GLY A 266 18.12 10.51 16.27
C GLY A 266 17.28 9.24 16.21
N GLN A 267 16.32 9.19 15.29
CA GLN A 267 15.48 8.03 15.04
C GLN A 267 16.21 6.98 14.18
N ASN A 268 16.82 7.42 13.07
CA ASN A 268 17.40 6.53 12.05
C ASN A 268 18.91 6.69 11.84
N GLY A 269 19.45 7.84 12.20
CA GLY A 269 20.76 8.28 11.74
C GLY A 269 21.94 7.52 12.34
N TYR A 270 22.99 7.35 11.53
CA TYR A 270 24.30 6.92 12.01
C TYR A 270 25.39 7.90 11.61
N LEU A 271 26.39 8.03 12.48
CA LEU A 271 27.61 8.77 12.22
C LEU A 271 28.79 7.79 12.20
N LEU A 272 29.49 7.76 11.07
CA LEU A 272 30.76 7.05 10.90
C LEU A 272 31.93 8.03 10.99
N LEU A 273 32.80 7.83 11.97
CA LEU A 273 33.95 8.69 12.23
C LEU A 273 35.20 8.19 11.50
N SER A 274 35.87 9.07 10.77
CA SER A 274 37.19 8.80 10.18
C SER A 274 38.31 9.26 11.10
N SER A 275 39.44 8.56 11.06
CA SER A 275 40.71 8.96 11.68
C SER A 275 41.20 10.36 11.24
N SER A 276 40.69 10.87 10.12
CA SER A 276 40.96 12.23 9.62
C SER A 276 40.21 13.35 10.38
N GLY A 277 39.29 13.01 11.30
CA GLY A 277 38.40 13.96 11.97
C GLY A 277 37.17 14.35 11.14
N GLN A 278 36.94 13.67 10.02
CA GLN A 278 35.72 13.80 9.20
C GLN A 278 34.66 12.78 9.60
N ALA A 279 33.41 13.11 9.31
CA ALA A 279 32.26 12.25 9.54
C ALA A 279 31.48 11.98 8.24
N LEU A 280 30.94 10.77 8.12
CA LEU A 280 29.93 10.42 7.14
C LEU A 280 28.62 10.14 7.87
N ILE A 281 27.54 10.73 7.39
CA ILE A 281 26.20 10.57 7.95
C ILE A 281 25.40 9.58 7.11
N VAL A 282 24.78 8.61 7.77
CA VAL A 282 23.81 7.67 7.18
C VAL A 282 22.42 8.05 7.64
N ASP A 283 21.46 8.04 6.72
CA ASP A 283 20.03 8.23 6.98
C ASP A 283 19.67 9.48 7.83
N PRO A 284 20.06 10.70 7.44
CA PRO A 284 19.76 11.89 8.21
C PRO A 284 18.29 12.29 8.12
N PHE A 285 17.70 12.53 9.29
CA PHE A 285 16.37 13.11 9.43
C PHE A 285 16.46 14.54 9.97
N GLY A 286 15.81 15.49 9.31
CA GLY A 286 15.82 16.92 9.63
C GLY A 286 15.52 17.22 11.09
N PRO A 287 14.45 16.65 11.70
CA PRO A 287 14.17 16.78 13.12
C PRO A 287 15.27 16.29 14.08
N ASP A 288 16.17 15.42 13.62
CA ASP A 288 17.25 14.85 14.44
C ASP A 288 18.58 15.60 14.30
N MET A 289 18.65 16.63 13.46
CA MET A 289 19.91 17.34 13.17
C MET A 289 20.52 17.96 14.44
N GLU A 290 19.71 18.50 15.37
CA GLU A 290 20.23 19.05 16.63
C GLU A 290 20.97 17.98 17.48
N ILE A 291 20.46 16.74 17.49
CA ILE A 291 21.10 15.63 18.22
C ILE A 291 22.44 15.29 17.54
N MET A 292 22.45 15.25 16.20
CA MET A 292 23.67 15.05 15.43
C MET A 292 24.71 16.14 15.74
N GLU A 293 24.33 17.42 15.78
CA GLU A 293 25.28 18.51 16.07
C GLU A 293 25.92 18.38 17.46
N ARG A 294 25.13 17.98 18.47
CA ARG A 294 25.66 17.71 19.82
C ARG A 294 26.64 16.54 19.80
N LEU A 295 26.36 15.49 19.03
CA LEU A 295 27.29 14.38 18.83
C LEU A 295 28.60 14.86 18.19
N LEU A 296 28.54 15.64 17.10
CA LEU A 296 29.73 16.20 16.45
C LEU A 296 30.58 17.02 17.44
N GLY A 297 29.93 17.85 18.26
CA GLY A 297 30.59 18.65 19.29
C GLY A 297 31.28 17.80 20.37
N SER A 298 30.61 16.74 20.83
CA SER A 298 31.17 15.82 21.84
C SER A 298 32.41 15.07 21.35
N LEU A 299 32.54 14.88 20.03
CA LEU A 299 33.67 14.22 19.38
C LEU A 299 34.80 15.19 19.00
N GLY A 300 34.80 16.41 19.55
CA GLY A 300 35.86 17.39 19.33
C GLY A 300 35.66 18.26 18.08
N GLY A 301 34.42 18.44 17.62
CA GLY A 301 34.10 19.32 16.48
C GLY A 301 34.40 18.67 15.13
N VAL A 302 34.09 17.37 15.01
CA VAL A 302 34.22 16.61 13.76
C VAL A 302 33.32 17.19 12.67
N LYS A 303 33.76 17.10 11.42
CA LYS A 303 33.07 17.72 10.28
C LYS A 303 32.39 16.68 9.37
N PRO A 304 31.06 16.71 9.20
CA PRO A 304 30.37 15.96 8.16
C PRO A 304 30.86 16.37 6.77
N THR A 305 31.37 15.43 5.98
CA THR A 305 31.83 15.67 4.60
C THR A 305 31.05 14.86 3.56
N ALA A 306 30.40 13.78 3.98
CA ALA A 306 29.61 12.92 3.14
C ALA A 306 28.29 12.54 3.82
N VAL A 307 27.25 12.35 3.01
CA VAL A 307 25.96 11.79 3.43
C VAL A 307 25.53 10.70 2.45
N VAL A 308 25.00 9.62 3.00
CA VAL A 308 24.46 8.47 2.27
C VAL A 308 23.11 8.11 2.88
N VAL A 309 22.25 7.46 2.10
CA VAL A 309 20.95 6.98 2.60
C VAL A 309 20.64 5.59 2.08
N THR A 310 19.89 4.84 2.87
CA THR A 310 19.45 3.48 2.57
C THR A 310 18.25 3.49 1.64
N HIS A 311 17.28 4.40 1.82
CA HIS A 311 16.10 4.49 0.98
C HIS A 311 15.45 5.89 1.00
N TYR A 312 14.42 6.07 0.19
CA TYR A 312 13.87 7.39 -0.13
C TYR A 312 12.87 7.96 0.89
N HIS A 313 12.46 7.18 1.89
CA HIS A 313 11.48 7.68 2.86
C HIS A 313 12.02 8.93 3.55
N SER A 314 11.11 9.89 3.79
CA SER A 314 11.46 11.23 4.26
C SER A 314 12.27 11.22 5.54
N ASP A 315 12.00 10.28 6.45
CA ASP A 315 12.69 10.12 7.73
C ASP A 315 14.08 9.50 7.63
N HIS A 316 14.55 9.18 6.43
CA HIS A 316 15.92 8.74 6.15
C HIS A 316 16.69 9.75 5.30
N CYS A 317 16.03 10.64 4.56
CA CYS A 317 16.73 11.47 3.57
C CYS A 317 16.50 12.97 3.67
N ASP A 318 15.47 13.45 4.37
CA ASP A 318 15.14 14.89 4.35
C ASP A 318 16.19 15.79 5.04
N GLY A 319 17.10 15.21 5.82
CA GLY A 319 18.24 15.90 6.43
C GLY A 319 19.41 16.17 5.47
N ILE A 320 19.39 15.63 4.23
CA ILE A 320 20.48 15.83 3.26
C ILE A 320 20.70 17.32 2.96
N GLU A 321 19.63 18.08 2.72
CA GLU A 321 19.75 19.51 2.39
C GLU A 321 20.34 20.32 3.54
N TYR A 322 20.00 19.96 4.78
CA TYR A 322 20.57 20.57 5.97
C TYR A 322 22.09 20.35 6.02
N LEU A 323 22.55 19.11 5.83
CA LEU A 323 23.97 18.77 5.82
C LEU A 323 24.73 19.47 4.69
N ARG A 324 24.12 19.57 3.51
CA ARG A 324 24.71 20.27 2.38
C ARG A 324 24.89 21.76 2.68
N GLN A 325 23.88 22.42 3.22
CA GLN A 325 23.89 23.87 3.47
C GLN A 325 24.81 24.27 4.64
N HIS A 326 24.82 23.48 5.73
CA HIS A 326 25.56 23.84 6.95
C HIS A 326 27.01 23.35 6.95
N TYR A 327 27.28 22.20 6.33
CA TYR A 327 28.59 21.55 6.39
C TYR A 327 29.29 21.45 5.04
N GLY A 328 28.59 21.68 3.94
CA GLY A 328 29.08 21.42 2.58
C GLY A 328 29.25 19.93 2.30
N ALA A 329 28.52 19.07 3.02
CA ALA A 329 28.58 17.64 2.83
C ALA A 329 28.00 17.25 1.46
N LYS A 330 28.65 16.29 0.79
CA LYS A 330 28.20 15.76 -0.50
C LYS A 330 27.27 14.56 -0.30
N ALA A 331 26.15 14.54 -1.03
CA ALA A 331 25.24 13.42 -1.05
C ALA A 331 25.64 12.36 -2.09
N TYR A 332 25.89 11.16 -1.61
CA TYR A 332 26.18 9.98 -2.41
C TYR A 332 24.98 9.04 -2.33
N LEU A 333 24.22 8.93 -3.43
CA LEU A 333 22.98 8.16 -3.46
C LEU A 333 23.11 6.97 -4.40
N HIS A 334 22.55 5.83 -4.00
CA HIS A 334 22.35 4.72 -4.91
C HIS A 334 21.36 5.10 -6.03
N PRO A 335 21.58 4.70 -7.30
CA PRO A 335 20.73 5.11 -8.42
C PRO A 335 19.23 4.81 -8.21
N GLN A 336 18.91 3.67 -7.60
CA GLN A 336 17.51 3.33 -7.28
C GLN A 336 16.92 4.27 -6.23
N VAL A 337 17.71 4.73 -5.25
CA VAL A 337 17.22 5.63 -4.20
C VAL A 337 17.10 7.06 -4.71
N ALA A 338 18.03 7.51 -5.57
CA ALA A 338 18.01 8.83 -6.16
C ALA A 338 16.81 9.06 -7.11
N ARG A 339 16.35 8.00 -7.79
CA ARG A 339 15.28 8.07 -8.80
C ARG A 339 13.97 8.71 -8.28
N PRO A 340 13.34 8.23 -7.19
CA PRO A 340 12.13 8.86 -6.65
C PRO A 340 12.39 10.24 -6.03
N LEU A 341 13.61 10.51 -5.56
CA LEU A 341 13.97 11.77 -4.91
C LEU A 341 14.20 12.93 -5.88
N ALA A 342 14.62 12.64 -7.12
CA ALA A 342 14.95 13.66 -8.10
C ALA A 342 13.75 14.52 -8.53
N ASN A 343 12.54 13.95 -8.52
CA ASN A 343 11.31 14.66 -8.85
C ASN A 343 10.11 14.15 -8.05
N VAL A 344 9.98 14.66 -6.82
CA VAL A 344 8.92 14.26 -5.89
C VAL A 344 7.53 14.65 -6.39
N ASP A 345 7.41 15.72 -7.19
CA ASP A 345 6.14 16.17 -7.77
C ASP A 345 5.65 15.24 -8.89
N GLN A 346 6.54 14.50 -9.54
CA GLN A 346 6.18 13.58 -10.62
C GLN A 346 6.03 12.13 -10.14
N SER A 347 6.50 11.81 -8.94
CA SER A 347 6.41 10.48 -8.34
C SER A 347 5.20 10.40 -7.43
N TYR A 348 4.46 9.30 -7.49
CA TYR A 348 3.27 9.09 -6.65
C TYR A 348 3.44 7.85 -5.77
N ILE A 349 4.42 7.94 -4.87
CA ILE A 349 4.76 6.89 -3.90
C ILE A 349 4.74 7.52 -2.50
N PRO A 350 4.44 6.77 -1.44
CA PRO A 350 4.22 7.35 -0.12
C PRO A 350 5.56 7.73 0.53
N TRP A 351 5.51 8.62 1.53
CA TRP A 351 6.67 9.03 2.34
C TRP A 351 7.79 9.75 1.58
N LEU A 352 7.52 10.34 0.42
CA LEU A 352 8.50 11.23 -0.22
C LEU A 352 8.81 12.45 0.67
N PRO A 353 10.06 12.97 0.64
CA PRO A 353 10.35 14.25 1.27
C PRO A 353 9.56 15.38 0.61
N LYS A 354 9.40 16.50 1.34
CA LYS A 354 8.63 17.67 0.88
C LYS A 354 9.23 18.37 -0.34
N VAL A 355 10.52 18.20 -0.56
CA VAL A 355 11.28 18.83 -1.64
C VAL A 355 12.11 17.76 -2.33
N SER A 356 12.29 17.90 -3.64
CA SER A 356 13.20 17.03 -4.38
C SER A 356 14.62 17.12 -3.84
N ILE A 357 15.29 15.96 -3.78
CA ILE A 357 16.67 15.83 -3.33
C ILE A 357 17.50 15.26 -4.48
N SER A 358 18.56 15.96 -4.85
CA SER A 358 19.52 15.51 -5.85
C SER A 358 20.74 14.89 -5.18
N ALA A 359 21.27 13.82 -5.79
CA ALA A 359 22.61 13.34 -5.49
C ALA A 359 23.66 14.34 -6.00
N ASP A 360 24.73 14.55 -5.23
CA ASP A 360 25.93 15.21 -5.74
C ASP A 360 26.74 14.23 -6.60
N GLU A 361 26.80 12.96 -6.19
CA GLU A 361 27.41 11.86 -6.93
C GLU A 361 26.54 10.59 -6.80
N LEU A 362 26.45 9.79 -7.87
CA LEU A 362 25.75 8.51 -7.82
C LEU A 362 26.72 7.39 -7.47
N TRP A 363 26.28 6.49 -6.59
CA TRP A 363 26.96 5.22 -6.36
C TRP A 363 26.83 4.26 -7.55
N PRO A 364 27.69 3.24 -7.66
CA PRO A 364 27.43 2.12 -8.55
C PRO A 364 26.13 1.40 -8.13
N ASN A 365 25.49 0.70 -9.07
CA ASN A 365 24.36 -0.17 -8.74
C ASN A 365 24.79 -1.32 -7.81
N GLU A 366 25.98 -1.88 -8.07
CA GLU A 366 26.59 -2.93 -7.25
C GLU A 366 28.11 -2.71 -7.25
N GLY A 367 28.77 -2.97 -6.12
CA GLY A 367 30.23 -3.00 -6.05
C GLY A 367 30.80 -2.13 -4.94
N MET A 368 32.00 -1.61 -5.16
CA MET A 368 32.78 -0.92 -4.12
C MET A 368 32.78 0.59 -4.32
N TRP A 369 32.66 1.33 -3.22
CA TRP A 369 32.95 2.75 -3.15
C TRP A 369 33.83 3.03 -1.92
N GLN A 370 34.76 3.98 -2.03
CA GLN A 370 35.69 4.30 -0.95
C GLN A 370 35.43 5.71 -0.43
N TRP A 371 35.38 5.83 0.90
CA TRP A 371 35.40 7.10 1.61
C TRP A 371 36.43 7.05 2.73
N ASN A 372 37.47 7.89 2.61
CA ASN A 372 38.64 7.86 3.47
C ASN A 372 39.21 6.43 3.60
N GLU A 373 39.34 5.90 4.82
CA GLU A 373 39.81 4.54 5.08
C GLU A 373 38.75 3.45 4.88
N TYR A 374 37.47 3.83 4.72
CA TYR A 374 36.36 2.90 4.66
C TYR A 374 36.01 2.50 3.23
N ASN A 375 35.82 1.19 3.04
CA ASN A 375 35.36 0.60 1.80
C ASN A 375 33.92 0.11 1.99
N PHE A 376 33.02 0.63 1.16
CA PHE A 376 31.59 0.32 1.16
C PHE A 376 31.33 -0.71 0.07
N GLN A 377 30.85 -1.89 0.45
CA GLN A 377 30.26 -2.85 -0.48
C GLN A 377 28.77 -2.54 -0.61
N ILE A 378 28.36 -2.01 -1.75
CA ILE A 378 27.02 -1.48 -2.03
C ILE A 378 26.24 -2.45 -2.94
N ASP A 379 24.94 -2.56 -2.70
CA ASP A 379 24.04 -3.33 -3.55
C ASP A 379 22.59 -2.79 -3.48
N HIS A 380 21.78 -3.16 -4.48
CA HIS A 380 20.34 -2.96 -4.44
C HIS A 380 19.74 -3.93 -3.40
N CYS A 381 18.90 -3.42 -2.50
CA CYS A 381 18.36 -4.19 -1.39
C CYS A 381 16.86 -3.89 -1.18
N PRO A 382 16.01 -4.19 -2.18
CA PRO A 382 14.58 -3.95 -2.11
C PRO A 382 13.92 -4.75 -0.97
N GLY A 383 12.92 -4.16 -0.32
CA GLY A 383 12.22 -4.77 0.81
C GLY A 383 11.04 -3.93 1.26
N GLN A 384 11.25 -3.07 2.26
CA GLN A 384 10.28 -2.07 2.72
C GLN A 384 9.77 -1.24 1.56
N THR A 385 10.67 -0.93 0.63
CA THR A 385 10.37 -0.32 -0.66
C THR A 385 11.24 -0.94 -1.76
N TRP A 386 10.85 -0.75 -3.03
CA TRP A 386 11.72 -1.10 -4.15
C TRP A 386 12.97 -0.23 -4.24
N TRP A 387 12.85 1.04 -3.85
CA TRP A 387 13.92 2.04 -3.96
C TRP A 387 14.77 2.08 -2.70
N HIS A 388 15.38 0.94 -2.40
CA HIS A 388 16.18 0.71 -1.20
C HIS A 388 17.53 0.09 -1.59
N CYS A 389 18.62 0.56 -0.99
CA CYS A 389 19.96 -0.01 -1.10
C CYS A 389 20.47 -0.44 0.27
N CYS A 390 21.51 -1.24 0.27
CA CYS A 390 22.25 -1.56 1.48
C CYS A 390 23.74 -1.37 1.23
N PHE A 391 24.51 -1.32 2.31
CA PHE A 391 25.94 -1.35 2.21
C PHE A 391 26.59 -1.98 3.43
N MET A 392 27.71 -2.67 3.20
CA MET A 392 28.52 -3.28 4.24
C MET A 392 29.87 -2.58 4.35
N ILE A 393 30.30 -2.31 5.58
CA ILE A 393 31.55 -1.64 5.90
C ILE A 393 32.29 -2.47 6.96
N LEU A 394 33.62 -2.53 6.86
CA LEU A 394 34.46 -3.02 7.96
C LEU A 394 34.76 -1.86 8.92
N ILE A 395 34.18 -1.88 10.11
CA ILE A 395 34.34 -0.86 11.15
C ILE A 395 34.87 -1.54 12.41
N ASP A 396 35.99 -1.07 12.94
CA ASP A 396 36.60 -1.60 14.16
C ASP A 396 36.79 -3.14 14.14
N GLY A 397 37.15 -3.67 12.96
CA GLY A 397 37.36 -5.10 12.72
C GLY A 397 36.07 -5.92 12.55
N ARG A 398 34.91 -5.28 12.45
CA ARG A 398 33.59 -5.92 12.32
C ARG A 398 32.91 -5.55 11.01
N LYS A 399 32.27 -6.51 10.36
CA LYS A 399 31.41 -6.26 9.19
C LYS A 399 30.05 -5.74 9.67
N VAL A 400 29.81 -4.46 9.45
CA VAL A 400 28.54 -3.79 9.77
C VAL A 400 27.75 -3.62 8.49
N PHE A 401 26.54 -4.15 8.46
CA PHE A 401 25.62 -4.07 7.33
C PHE A 401 24.50 -3.08 7.63
N PHE A 402 24.44 -1.99 6.87
CA PHE A 402 23.39 -0.99 6.99
C PHE A 402 22.19 -1.41 6.16
N SER A 403 21.09 -1.77 6.84
CA SER A 403 19.91 -2.37 6.19
C SER A 403 18.72 -1.43 6.07
N GLY A 404 18.81 -0.19 6.56
CA GLY A 404 17.66 0.72 6.63
C GLY A 404 16.51 0.07 7.40
N ASP A 405 15.31 0.07 6.83
CA ASP A 405 14.12 -0.51 7.45
C ASP A 405 13.95 -2.01 7.15
N ASN A 406 14.87 -2.61 6.39
CA ASN A 406 14.82 -4.04 6.14
C ASN A 406 15.35 -4.84 7.34
N PHE A 407 14.70 -5.99 7.58
CA PHE A 407 15.13 -7.06 8.48
C PHE A 407 15.18 -6.68 9.97
N THR A 408 14.15 -6.03 10.51
CA THR A 408 14.09 -5.78 11.95
C THR A 408 13.93 -7.09 12.77
N PRO A 409 14.31 -7.16 14.05
CA PRO A 409 14.00 -8.30 14.92
C PRO A 409 12.50 -8.41 15.23
N LEU A 410 12.03 -9.59 15.65
CA LEU A 410 10.59 -9.88 15.79
C LEU A 410 9.86 -8.91 16.74
N SER A 411 10.53 -8.52 17.82
CA SER A 411 10.03 -7.52 18.78
C SER A 411 9.82 -6.12 18.20
N ARG A 412 10.22 -5.87 16.96
CA ARG A 412 10.06 -4.59 16.24
C ARG A 412 9.42 -4.83 14.88
N TYR A 413 8.24 -4.25 14.70
CA TYR A 413 7.49 -4.31 13.44
C TYR A 413 7.22 -5.75 12.94
N GLY A 414 7.19 -6.74 13.85
CA GLY A 414 6.89 -8.12 13.47
C GLY A 414 8.05 -8.87 12.81
N GLY A 415 9.27 -8.33 12.87
CA GLY A 415 10.49 -8.97 12.38
C GLY A 415 10.87 -8.67 10.94
N GLY A 416 10.13 -7.78 10.28
CA GLY A 416 10.50 -7.28 8.97
C GLY A 416 9.79 -5.99 8.64
N CYS A 417 10.00 -5.54 7.41
CA CYS A 417 9.13 -4.59 6.76
C CYS A 417 7.90 -5.33 6.24
N VAL A 418 6.70 -4.86 6.58
CA VAL A 418 5.47 -5.42 5.99
C VAL A 418 5.46 -5.02 4.51
N PRO A 419 5.54 -5.97 3.56
CA PRO A 419 5.52 -5.62 2.14
C PRO A 419 4.19 -4.93 1.84
N CYS A 420 4.32 -3.70 1.37
CA CYS A 420 3.23 -2.85 0.91
C CYS A 420 3.35 -2.70 -0.60
N SER A 421 2.28 -3.05 -1.32
CA SER A 421 2.22 -2.94 -2.78
C SER A 421 2.48 -1.49 -3.22
N PHE A 422 2.00 -0.51 -2.46
CA PHE A 422 2.18 0.90 -2.78
C PHE A 422 3.63 1.41 -2.61
N ASN A 423 4.44 0.76 -1.76
CA ASN A 423 5.90 0.97 -1.69
C ASN A 423 6.66 0.20 -2.78
N ASN A 424 5.93 -0.54 -3.62
CA ASN A 424 6.48 -1.59 -4.47
C ASN A 424 7.32 -2.60 -3.66
N GLY A 425 6.85 -2.92 -2.44
CA GLY A 425 7.46 -3.89 -1.54
C GLY A 425 7.22 -5.31 -2.04
N ARG A 426 8.16 -5.80 -2.84
CA ARG A 426 8.06 -7.09 -3.53
C ARG A 426 8.70 -8.19 -2.71
N LEU A 427 8.07 -9.35 -2.67
CA LEU A 427 8.56 -10.49 -1.89
C LEU A 427 9.67 -11.25 -2.62
N GLU A 428 9.36 -11.87 -3.77
CA GLU A 428 10.26 -12.85 -4.39
C GLU A 428 11.45 -12.22 -5.10
N ASP A 429 11.22 -11.22 -5.94
CA ASP A 429 12.27 -10.50 -6.65
C ASP A 429 12.77 -9.26 -5.90
N GLY A 430 12.21 -9.03 -4.70
CA GLY A 430 12.60 -7.98 -3.78
C GLY A 430 13.24 -8.53 -2.50
N TYR A 431 12.43 -8.59 -1.44
CA TYR A 431 12.84 -8.92 -0.07
C TYR A 431 13.61 -10.23 0.07
N LEU A 432 13.24 -11.27 -0.68
CA LEU A 432 13.93 -12.56 -0.69
C LEU A 432 15.35 -12.41 -1.23
N LYS A 433 15.55 -11.75 -2.37
CA LYS A 433 16.88 -11.50 -2.94
C LYS A 433 17.76 -10.69 -1.99
N SER A 434 17.16 -9.71 -1.32
CA SER A 434 17.83 -8.92 -0.29
C SER A 434 18.27 -9.80 0.90
N ALA A 435 17.45 -10.76 1.33
CA ALA A 435 17.83 -11.69 2.40
C ALA A 435 18.95 -12.65 1.96
N GLU A 436 18.92 -13.13 0.72
CA GLU A 436 19.99 -13.94 0.12
C GLU A 436 21.32 -13.16 0.03
N LEU A 437 21.24 -11.86 -0.27
CA LEU A 437 22.40 -10.98 -0.26
C LEU A 437 23.04 -10.89 1.13
N VAL A 438 22.23 -10.76 2.19
CA VAL A 438 22.78 -10.76 3.57
C VAL A 438 23.45 -12.09 3.90
N LEU A 439 22.87 -13.22 3.49
CA LEU A 439 23.50 -14.54 3.64
C LEU A 439 24.82 -14.68 2.87
N LYS A 440 24.94 -14.00 1.72
CA LYS A 440 26.18 -13.93 0.93
C LYS A 440 27.24 -13.08 1.64
N TYR A 441 26.85 -11.92 2.18
CA TYR A 441 27.79 -10.98 2.81
C TYR A 441 28.29 -11.46 4.17
N LYS A 442 27.45 -12.19 4.92
CA LYS A 442 27.74 -12.69 6.27
C LYS A 442 28.31 -11.59 7.18
N PRO A 443 27.52 -10.54 7.45
CA PRO A 443 27.94 -9.49 8.37
C PRO A 443 28.03 -10.02 9.80
N ASP A 444 28.71 -9.28 10.67
CA ASP A 444 28.71 -9.56 12.11
C ASP A 444 27.53 -8.87 12.80
N VAL A 445 27.16 -7.69 12.29
CA VAL A 445 26.10 -6.83 12.84
C VAL A 445 25.25 -6.27 11.71
N ILE A 446 23.93 -6.27 11.94
CA ILE A 446 22.96 -5.51 11.14
C ILE A 446 22.69 -4.20 11.88
N ALA A 447 22.90 -3.08 11.20
CA ALA A 447 22.59 -1.74 11.66
C ALA A 447 21.40 -1.20 10.84
N SER A 448 20.20 -1.28 11.41
CA SER A 448 18.94 -0.86 10.79
C SER A 448 18.51 0.52 11.29
N GLY A 449 17.47 1.10 10.71
CA GLY A 449 16.82 2.31 11.22
C GLY A 449 16.19 2.11 12.61
N HIS A 450 15.57 3.17 13.15
CA HIS A 450 14.71 3.11 14.33
C HIS A 450 15.32 2.47 15.60
N TRP A 451 16.60 2.75 15.88
CA TRP A 451 17.35 2.16 17.02
C TRP A 451 17.47 0.63 17.00
N VAL A 452 17.41 0.03 15.81
CA VAL A 452 17.48 -1.42 15.65
C VAL A 452 18.87 -1.81 15.17
N TYR A 453 19.67 -2.38 16.06
CA TYR A 453 20.96 -2.97 15.72
C TYR A 453 21.17 -4.28 16.47
N TYR A 454 21.58 -5.33 15.75
CA TYR A 454 21.59 -6.69 16.28
C TYR A 454 22.63 -7.58 15.60
N HIS A 455 22.98 -8.68 16.27
CA HIS A 455 23.92 -9.67 15.75
C HIS A 455 23.29 -10.51 14.64
N PHE A 456 24.01 -10.64 13.53
CA PHE A 456 23.59 -11.49 12.41
C PHE A 456 23.56 -12.97 12.83
N THR A 457 22.53 -13.68 12.38
CA THR A 457 22.49 -15.15 12.40
C THR A 457 22.08 -15.67 11.02
N GLU A 458 22.80 -16.67 10.52
CA GLU A 458 22.47 -17.30 9.24
C GLU A 458 21.07 -17.94 9.28
N SER A 459 20.72 -18.52 10.43
CA SER A 459 19.43 -19.20 10.65
C SER A 459 18.24 -18.23 10.54
N ARG A 460 18.33 -17.00 11.08
CA ARG A 460 17.28 -15.98 10.94
C ARG A 460 16.98 -15.66 9.49
N PHE A 461 18.02 -15.37 8.70
CA PHE A 461 17.84 -15.00 7.30
C PHE A 461 17.33 -16.17 6.44
N ARG A 462 17.70 -17.42 6.77
CA ARG A 462 17.09 -18.61 6.14
C ARG A 462 15.59 -18.73 6.46
N LYS A 463 15.17 -18.44 7.69
CA LYS A 463 13.75 -18.40 8.07
C LYS A 463 13.00 -17.26 7.40
N ILE A 464 13.62 -16.09 7.26
CA ILE A 464 13.06 -14.96 6.51
C ILE A 464 12.78 -15.36 5.05
N ILE A 465 13.71 -16.06 4.40
CA ILE A 465 13.50 -16.57 3.02
C ILE A 465 12.32 -17.56 2.97
N GLN A 466 12.23 -18.49 3.93
CA GLN A 466 11.11 -19.43 4.01
C GLN A 466 9.77 -18.72 4.22
N TRP A 467 9.73 -17.74 5.12
CA TRP A 467 8.56 -16.90 5.33
C TRP A 467 8.19 -16.13 4.06
N ALA A 468 9.15 -15.54 3.34
CA ALA A 468 8.87 -14.78 2.13
C ALA A 468 8.20 -15.64 1.05
N HIS A 469 8.67 -16.88 0.85
CA HIS A 469 7.98 -17.85 -0.03
C HIS A 469 6.57 -18.15 0.44
N HIS A 470 6.39 -18.42 1.74
CA HIS A 470 5.07 -18.71 2.29
C HIS A 470 4.10 -17.53 2.14
N ALA A 471 4.58 -16.31 2.40
CA ALA A 471 3.81 -15.08 2.24
C ALA A 471 3.38 -14.88 0.78
N SER A 472 4.26 -15.13 -0.19
CA SER A 472 3.91 -15.08 -1.61
C SER A 472 2.80 -16.07 -1.96
N ASP A 473 2.88 -17.30 -1.45
CA ASP A 473 1.84 -18.31 -1.69
C ASP A 473 0.50 -17.96 -1.05
N VAL A 474 0.51 -17.32 0.12
CA VAL A 474 -0.70 -16.81 0.77
C VAL A 474 -1.33 -15.69 -0.05
N ILE A 475 -0.53 -14.74 -0.55
CA ILE A 475 -1.04 -13.65 -1.39
C ILE A 475 -1.60 -14.21 -2.71
N ARG A 476 -0.91 -15.14 -3.37
CA ARG A 476 -1.40 -15.82 -4.59
C ARG A 476 -2.77 -16.46 -4.41
N GLN A 477 -3.06 -17.01 -3.24
CA GLN A 477 -4.37 -17.60 -2.94
C GLN A 477 -5.50 -16.58 -2.85
N LEU A 478 -5.19 -15.30 -2.60
CA LEU A 478 -6.15 -14.20 -2.63
C LEU A 478 -6.28 -13.57 -4.02
N CYS A 479 -5.30 -13.75 -4.89
CA CYS A 479 -5.29 -13.26 -6.27
C CYS A 479 -6.27 -14.07 -7.15
N PRO A 480 -7.22 -13.43 -7.86
CA PRO A 480 -8.16 -14.09 -8.75
C PRO A 480 -7.52 -14.99 -9.81
N THR A 481 -6.39 -14.55 -10.36
CA THR A 481 -5.67 -15.26 -11.42
C THR A 481 -4.57 -16.16 -10.90
N GLY A 482 -4.29 -16.10 -9.59
CA GLY A 482 -3.11 -16.72 -8.97
C GLY A 482 -1.79 -16.00 -9.30
N ASP A 483 -1.82 -14.91 -10.07
CA ASP A 483 -0.65 -14.12 -10.44
C ASP A 483 -0.54 -12.87 -9.56
N ILE A 484 0.45 -12.88 -8.67
CA ILE A 484 0.72 -11.77 -7.74
C ILE A 484 1.14 -10.49 -8.48
N GLU A 485 1.81 -10.61 -9.62
CA GLU A 485 2.22 -9.45 -10.42
C GLU A 485 1.00 -8.73 -10.94
N LYS A 486 0.08 -9.50 -11.52
CA LYS A 486 -1.13 -8.98 -12.16
C LYS A 486 -2.15 -8.46 -11.16
N ASP A 487 -2.33 -9.15 -10.04
CA ASP A 487 -3.47 -8.89 -9.15
C ASP A 487 -3.08 -8.12 -7.89
N TYR A 488 -1.83 -8.24 -7.40
CA TYR A 488 -1.41 -7.61 -6.14
C TYR A 488 -0.43 -6.44 -6.33
N TYR A 489 0.58 -6.59 -7.19
CA TYR A 489 1.58 -5.54 -7.43
C TYR A 489 1.18 -4.55 -8.53
N ASN A 490 0.18 -4.90 -9.35
CA ASN A 490 -0.28 -4.08 -10.46
C ASN A 490 -1.15 -2.91 -10.00
N MET A 491 -0.51 -1.89 -9.42
CA MET A 491 -1.09 -0.57 -9.20
C MET A 491 -0.96 0.34 -10.44
N GLY A 492 -0.76 -0.23 -11.64
CA GLY A 492 -0.36 0.52 -12.85
C GLY A 492 1.11 0.98 -12.83
N VAL A 493 1.95 0.28 -12.05
CA VAL A 493 3.32 0.66 -11.73
C VAL A 493 4.28 -0.23 -12.52
N GLU A 494 4.75 0.23 -13.69
CA GLU A 494 6.11 -0.18 -14.04
C GLU A 494 7.04 0.31 -12.93
N PRO A 495 8.11 -0.45 -12.56
CA PRO A 495 9.11 0.00 -11.60
C PRO A 495 9.64 1.40 -11.92
N GLY A 496 9.01 2.42 -11.32
CA GLY A 496 9.30 3.84 -11.46
C GLY A 496 8.53 4.64 -12.52
N ALA A 497 7.24 4.37 -12.76
CA ALA A 497 6.41 5.18 -13.68
C ALA A 497 5.00 5.53 -13.15
N ILE A 498 4.83 5.86 -11.87
CA ILE A 498 3.60 6.56 -11.47
C ILE A 498 3.80 8.05 -11.73
N THR A 499 3.35 8.52 -12.89
CA THR A 499 3.21 9.95 -13.17
C THR A 499 1.78 10.39 -12.85
N LYS A 500 1.55 11.68 -12.53
CA LYS A 500 0.18 12.22 -12.35
C LYS A 500 -0.74 11.93 -13.56
N GLU A 501 -0.17 11.64 -14.73
CA GLU A 501 -0.89 11.43 -15.98
C GLU A 501 -1.48 10.01 -16.11
N SER A 502 -0.90 8.99 -15.45
CA SER A 502 -1.38 7.61 -15.52
C SER A 502 -2.66 7.38 -14.70
N ILE A 503 -2.87 8.16 -13.64
CA ILE A 503 -4.07 8.10 -12.77
C ILE A 503 -5.25 8.91 -13.35
N VAL A 504 -4.97 9.88 -14.25
CA VAL A 504 -5.95 10.89 -14.68
C VAL A 504 -6.60 10.58 -16.03
N ARG A 505 -6.14 9.58 -16.79
CA ARG A 505 -6.80 9.26 -18.07
C ARG A 505 -8.13 8.55 -17.85
N LYS A 506 -9.23 9.21 -18.24
CA LYS A 506 -10.44 8.52 -18.72
C LYS A 506 -9.98 7.39 -19.65
N PRO A 507 -10.35 6.12 -19.45
CA PRO A 507 -10.08 5.08 -20.42
C PRO A 507 -10.99 5.30 -21.63
N LYS A 508 -10.73 6.34 -22.43
CA LYS A 508 -11.13 6.36 -23.84
C LYS A 508 -10.01 5.67 -24.61
N GLY A 509 -10.22 4.40 -24.89
CA GLY A 509 -9.37 3.62 -25.79
C GLY A 509 -8.17 2.94 -25.17
N VAL A 510 -8.05 2.86 -23.83
CA VAL A 510 -7.21 1.82 -23.23
C VAL A 510 -8.00 0.52 -23.32
N THR A 511 -7.68 -0.29 -24.32
CA THR A 511 -7.99 -1.71 -24.27
C THR A 511 -7.22 -2.21 -23.05
N TYR A 512 -7.93 -2.47 -21.94
CA TYR A 512 -7.36 -3.33 -20.92
C TYR A 512 -6.95 -4.61 -21.66
N LEU A 513 -5.69 -5.02 -21.54
CA LEU A 513 -5.13 -6.23 -22.16
C LEU A 513 -5.85 -7.54 -21.73
N TRP A 514 -6.98 -7.44 -21.04
CA TRP A 514 -7.71 -8.51 -20.37
C TRP A 514 -9.15 -8.67 -20.85
N ALA A 515 -9.59 -7.91 -21.85
CA ALA A 515 -10.84 -8.18 -22.58
C ALA A 515 -10.52 -8.89 -23.91
N LYS A 516 -10.14 -10.17 -23.81
CA LYS A 516 -10.30 -11.18 -24.86
C LYS A 516 -10.33 -12.58 -24.26
#